data_AF-A0A3L7X0N7-F1
#
_entry.id   AF-A0A3L7X0N7-F1
#
_cell.length_a   1.000
_cell.length_b   1.000
_cell.length_c   1.000
_cell.angle_alpha   90.00
_cell.angle_beta   90.00
_cell.angle_gamma   90.00
#
_symmetry.space_group_name_H-M   'P 1'
#
loop_
_entity.id
_entity.type
_entity.pdbx_description
1 polymer ?
#
loop_
_entity_poly.entity_id
_entity_poly.type
_entity_poly.pdbx_seq_one_letter_code
_entity_poly.pdbx_strand_id
1 'polypeptide(L)'
;MKILISFDIDGTLETGDPPGRVTMEMVRRAQELGYIIGSASDRPVPVQKSIWEKHGIEVDFTVHKHKLDEVKVAFEADEYHHIGDTNMDEHYAVLHGFRYLDVAIHKAEPWMFMDGEEQTVPPTEPTAAAPTGGIAVTMVPNYGLDANGAPIAE
;
A
#
# COMPACT_ATOMS: atom_id res chain seq x y z
N MET A 1 21.05 -13.05 2.72
CA MET A 1 20.27 -11.84 3.02
C MET A 1 18.94 -12.30 3.55
N LYS A 2 18.60 -11.89 4.77
CA LYS A 2 17.44 -12.31 5.52
C LYS A 2 16.46 -11.14 5.56
N ILE A 3 15.34 -11.29 4.87
CA ILE A 3 14.32 -10.23 4.80
C ILE A 3 13.17 -10.65 5.70
N LEU A 4 12.65 -9.70 6.47
CA LEU A 4 11.39 -9.85 7.20
C LEU A 4 10.32 -9.00 6.53
N ILE A 5 9.19 -9.63 6.21
CA ILE A 5 8.03 -8.97 5.61
C ILE A 5 6.85 -9.07 6.57
N SER A 6 6.39 -7.91 7.00
CA SER A 6 5.13 -7.76 7.72
C SER A 6 4.04 -7.31 6.74
N PHE A 7 2.90 -7.99 6.76
CA PHE A 7 1.73 -7.63 5.96
C PHE A 7 0.64 -7.04 6.87
N ASP A 8 0.07 -5.89 6.49
CA ASP A 8 -1.30 -5.61 6.89
C ASP A 8 -2.27 -6.61 6.20
N ILE A 9 -3.52 -6.63 6.64
CA ILE A 9 -4.55 -7.54 6.13
C ILE A 9 -5.55 -6.80 5.25
N ASP A 10 -6.24 -5.81 5.81
CA ASP A 10 -7.37 -5.15 5.14
C ASP A 10 -6.85 -4.18 4.09
N GLY A 11 -7.37 -4.23 2.86
CA GLY A 11 -6.85 -3.45 1.73
C GLY A 11 -5.50 -3.93 1.18
N THR A 12 -4.84 -4.86 1.87
CA THR A 12 -3.49 -5.35 1.53
C THR A 12 -3.50 -6.79 1.00
N LEU A 13 -3.97 -7.75 1.79
CA LEU A 13 -4.07 -9.16 1.36
C LEU A 13 -5.39 -9.40 0.62
N GLU A 14 -5.40 -10.33 -0.33
CA GLU A 14 -6.63 -10.74 -1.05
C GLU A 14 -7.72 -11.29 -0.13
N THR A 15 -7.37 -11.65 1.10
CA THR A 15 -8.26 -12.18 2.16
C THR A 15 -8.71 -11.10 3.16
N GLY A 16 -8.26 -9.86 2.96
CA GLY A 16 -8.72 -8.69 3.72
C GLY A 16 -10.16 -8.30 3.42
N ASP A 17 -10.68 -7.37 4.22
CA ASP A 17 -11.98 -6.72 4.05
C ASP A 17 -11.81 -5.18 4.20
N PRO A 18 -11.67 -4.43 3.08
CA PRO A 18 -11.79 -4.91 1.70
C PRO A 18 -10.59 -5.78 1.24
N PRO A 19 -10.77 -6.63 0.21
CA PRO A 19 -9.65 -7.38 -0.38
C PRO A 19 -8.58 -6.47 -0.99
N GLY A 20 -7.31 -6.82 -0.77
CA GLY A 20 -6.15 -6.15 -1.35
C GLY A 20 -5.53 -6.88 -2.54
N ARG A 21 -4.34 -6.44 -2.96
CA ARG A 21 -3.65 -6.93 -4.16
C ARG A 21 -2.62 -8.02 -3.90
N VAL A 22 -2.18 -8.19 -2.65
CA VAL A 22 -1.21 -9.23 -2.29
C VAL A 22 -1.96 -10.56 -2.19
N THR A 23 -1.70 -11.46 -3.14
CA THR A 23 -2.32 -12.79 -3.12
C THR A 23 -1.67 -13.68 -2.07
N MET A 24 -2.39 -14.68 -1.57
CA MET A 24 -1.80 -15.65 -0.64
C MET A 24 -0.67 -16.45 -1.30
N GLU A 25 -0.67 -16.54 -2.63
CA GLU A 25 0.40 -17.18 -3.39
C GLU A 25 1.69 -16.34 -3.42
N MET A 26 1.59 -15.00 -3.51
CA MET A 26 2.75 -14.12 -3.34
C MET A 26 3.37 -14.28 -1.94
N VAL A 27 2.53 -14.46 -0.91
CA VAL A 27 3.00 -14.71 0.45
C VAL A 27 3.71 -16.06 0.55
N ARG A 28 3.19 -17.13 -0.07
CA ARG A 28 3.89 -18.44 -0.13
C ARG A 28 5.23 -18.30 -0.81
N ARG A 29 5.32 -17.51 -1.88
CA ARG A 29 6.60 -17.28 -2.56
C ARG A 29 7.62 -16.59 -1.66
N ALA A 30 7.20 -15.60 -0.88
CA ALA A 30 8.07 -14.98 0.13
C ALA A 30 8.60 -16.03 1.13
N GLN A 31 7.75 -16.95 1.58
CA GLN A 31 8.15 -18.05 2.46
C GLN A 31 9.14 -19.02 1.78
N GLU A 32 8.90 -19.40 0.52
CA GLU A 32 9.81 -20.25 -0.26
C GLU A 32 11.18 -19.62 -0.49
N LEU A 33 11.25 -18.30 -0.61
CA LEU A 33 12.49 -17.53 -0.69
C LEU A 33 13.24 -17.46 0.66
N GLY A 34 12.67 -18.02 1.73
CA GLY A 34 13.26 -18.08 3.06
C GLY A 34 13.12 -16.78 3.85
N TYR A 35 12.15 -15.93 3.51
CA TYR A 35 11.86 -14.72 4.26
C TYR A 35 11.09 -15.04 5.55
N ILE A 36 11.31 -14.22 6.58
CA ILE A 36 10.47 -14.23 7.78
C ILE A 36 9.17 -13.50 7.41
N ILE A 37 8.03 -14.14 7.57
CA ILE A 37 6.73 -13.57 7.18
C ILE A 37 5.76 -13.54 8.36
N GLY A 38 4.94 -12.49 8.42
CA GLY A 38 3.90 -12.38 9.43
C GLY A 38 2.97 -11.20 9.18
N SER A 39 1.97 -11.05 10.03
CA SER A 39 1.03 -9.93 9.94
C SER A 39 1.19 -8.93 11.07
N ALA A 40 1.01 -7.66 10.74
CA ALA A 40 0.75 -6.60 11.70
C ALA A 40 -0.53 -5.86 11.27
N SER A 41 -1.63 -6.12 11.97
CA SER A 41 -2.97 -5.64 11.61
C SER A 41 -3.73 -5.12 12.82
N ASP A 42 -4.72 -4.26 12.60
CA ASP A 42 -5.66 -3.82 13.64
C ASP A 42 -6.67 -4.91 14.02
N ARG A 43 -6.77 -5.97 13.20
CA ARG A 43 -7.55 -7.17 13.53
C ARG A 43 -7.00 -7.84 14.80
N PRO A 44 -7.86 -8.39 15.69
CA PRO A 44 -7.40 -9.16 16.85
C PRO A 44 -6.46 -10.29 16.45
N VAL A 45 -5.37 -10.49 17.20
CA VAL A 45 -4.35 -11.52 16.90
C VAL A 45 -4.94 -12.92 16.63
N PRO A 46 -5.94 -13.43 17.38
CA PRO A 46 -6.57 -14.72 17.05
C PRO A 46 -7.23 -14.75 15.67
N VAL A 47 -7.79 -13.63 15.22
CA VAL A 47 -8.38 -13.51 13.88
C VAL A 47 -7.29 -13.57 12.82
N GLN A 48 -6.17 -12.85 13.01
CA GLN A 48 -5.02 -12.91 12.12
C GLN A 48 -4.52 -14.35 11.94
N LYS A 49 -4.29 -15.05 13.06
CA LYS A 49 -3.86 -16.47 13.04
C LYS A 49 -4.82 -17.36 12.25
N SER A 50 -6.13 -17.20 12.49
CA SER A 50 -7.14 -17.99 11.80
C SER A 50 -7.17 -17.77 10.27
N ILE A 51 -6.78 -16.58 9.81
CA ILE A 51 -6.68 -16.28 8.37
C ILE A 51 -5.52 -17.10 7.79
N TRP A 52 -4.34 -17.02 8.39
CA TRP A 52 -3.17 -17.78 7.94
C TRP A 52 -3.42 -19.30 7.95
N GLU A 53 -4.01 -19.83 9.03
CA GLU A 53 -4.36 -21.25 9.18
C GLU A 53 -5.33 -21.74 8.08
N LYS A 54 -6.36 -20.95 7.74
CA LYS A 54 -7.32 -21.30 6.67
C LYS A 54 -6.67 -21.44 5.31
N HIS A 55 -5.56 -20.73 5.07
CA HIS A 55 -4.82 -20.77 3.83
C HIS A 55 -3.61 -21.73 3.87
N GLY A 56 -3.43 -22.44 4.97
CA GLY A 56 -2.32 -23.38 5.15
C GLY A 56 -0.95 -22.73 5.12
N ILE A 57 -0.86 -21.46 5.53
CA ILE A 57 0.39 -20.70 5.59
C ILE A 57 0.79 -20.58 7.06
N GLU A 58 1.94 -21.12 7.41
CA GLU A 58 2.54 -20.92 8.73
C GLU A 58 3.33 -19.62 8.69
N VAL A 59 2.97 -18.66 9.54
CA VAL A 59 3.68 -17.39 9.67
C VAL A 59 4.48 -17.34 10.97
N ASP A 60 5.60 -16.62 10.94
CA ASP A 60 6.50 -16.48 12.08
C ASP A 60 5.89 -15.61 13.20
N PHE A 61 5.03 -14.65 12.85
CA PHE A 61 4.40 -13.76 13.82
C PHE A 61 3.03 -13.24 13.40
N THR A 62 2.22 -12.87 14.40
CA THR A 62 0.94 -12.16 14.25
C THR A 62 0.84 -11.14 15.40
N VAL A 63 0.87 -9.86 15.07
CA VAL A 63 0.89 -8.76 16.05
C VAL A 63 -0.03 -7.62 15.65
N HIS A 64 -0.21 -6.63 16.52
CA HIS A 64 -0.83 -5.36 16.14
C HIS A 64 0.19 -4.40 15.52
N LYS A 65 -0.26 -3.46 14.67
CA LYS A 65 0.62 -2.50 13.96
C LYS A 65 1.53 -1.70 14.90
N HIS A 66 1.00 -1.29 16.05
CA HIS A 66 1.75 -0.57 17.09
C HIS A 66 2.74 -1.44 17.90
N LYS A 67 2.87 -2.74 17.56
CA LYS A 67 3.76 -3.72 18.19
C LYS A 67 4.85 -4.24 17.24
N LEU A 68 5.10 -3.53 16.15
CA LEU A 68 6.18 -3.87 15.21
C LEU A 68 7.58 -3.78 15.85
N ASP A 69 7.74 -2.98 16.91
CA ASP A 69 8.95 -2.97 17.73
C ASP A 69 9.25 -4.33 18.37
N GLU A 70 8.24 -5.03 18.89
CA GLU A 70 8.39 -6.36 19.49
C GLU A 70 8.87 -7.38 18.44
N VAL A 71 8.45 -7.24 17.19
CA VAL A 71 8.90 -8.10 16.07
C VAL A 71 10.39 -7.91 15.81
N LYS A 72 10.91 -6.67 15.80
CA LYS A 72 12.36 -6.44 15.60
C LYS A 72 13.21 -6.99 16.74
N VAL A 73 12.67 -7.03 17.95
CA VAL A 73 13.36 -7.65 19.10
C VAL A 73 13.37 -9.17 18.98
N ALA A 74 12.27 -9.77 18.52
CA ALA A 74 12.12 -11.21 18.40
C ALA A 74 12.85 -11.81 17.18
N PHE A 75 12.97 -11.05 16.09
CA PHE A 75 13.48 -11.54 14.81
C PHE A 75 14.62 -10.67 14.27
N GLU A 76 15.80 -11.29 14.12
CA GLU A 76 16.94 -10.69 13.43
C GLU A 76 16.81 -10.88 11.92
N ALA A 77 16.86 -9.77 11.17
CA ALA A 77 16.82 -9.69 9.72
C ALA A 77 17.73 -8.54 9.23
N ASP A 78 18.21 -8.64 8.00
CA ASP A 78 19.00 -7.58 7.34
C ASP A 78 18.10 -6.41 6.90
N GLU A 79 16.87 -6.73 6.48
CA GLU A 79 15.87 -5.75 6.04
C GLU A 79 14.50 -6.06 6.66
N TYR A 80 13.78 -4.98 6.98
CA TYR A 80 12.46 -5.03 7.61
C TYR A 80 11.47 -4.25 6.76
N HIS A 81 10.54 -4.95 6.12
CA HIS A 81 9.52 -4.38 5.26
C HIS A 81 8.15 -4.51 5.92
N HIS A 82 7.34 -3.45 5.84
CA HIS A 82 5.92 -3.52 6.16
C HIS A 82 5.11 -3.08 4.95
N ILE A 83 4.14 -3.92 4.57
CA ILE A 83 3.31 -3.75 3.38
C ILE A 83 1.92 -3.41 3.84
N GLY A 84 1.40 -2.29 3.34
CA GLY A 84 0.08 -1.79 3.67
C GLY A 84 -0.49 -0.94 2.55
N ASP A 85 -1.71 -0.46 2.72
CA ASP A 85 -2.42 0.42 1.78
C ASP A 85 -2.77 1.77 2.40
N THR A 86 -2.55 1.96 3.71
CA THR A 86 -2.95 3.17 4.42
C THR A 86 -1.77 3.97 4.97
N ASN A 87 -2.02 5.27 5.19
CA ASN A 87 -1.08 6.15 5.90
C ASN A 87 -0.80 5.66 7.35
N MET A 88 -1.69 4.86 7.94
CA MET A 88 -1.49 4.31 9.28
C MET A 88 -0.44 3.20 9.27
N ASP A 89 -0.40 2.40 8.22
CA ASP A 89 0.63 1.38 8.00
C ASP A 89 2.00 2.04 7.83
N GLU A 90 2.07 3.08 7.00
CA GLU A 90 3.30 3.86 6.83
C GLU A 90 3.77 4.45 8.16
N HIS A 91 2.85 5.06 8.92
CA HIS A 91 3.16 5.68 10.20
C HIS A 91 3.81 4.68 11.17
N TYR A 92 3.18 3.53 11.42
CA TYR A 92 3.72 2.54 12.37
C TYR A 92 4.96 1.83 11.83
N ALA A 93 5.02 1.55 10.52
CA ALA A 93 6.21 0.99 9.91
C ALA A 93 7.43 1.89 10.15
N VAL A 94 7.33 3.17 9.77
CA VAL A 94 8.42 4.13 9.92
C VAL A 94 8.75 4.37 11.39
N LEU A 95 7.74 4.50 12.26
CA LEU A 95 7.93 4.68 13.70
C LEU A 95 8.79 3.56 14.32
N HIS A 96 8.61 2.33 13.85
CA HIS A 96 9.35 1.16 14.35
C HIS A 96 10.56 0.78 13.47
N GLY A 97 10.93 1.63 12.51
CA GLY A 97 12.11 1.44 11.67
C GLY A 97 11.99 0.28 10.67
N PHE A 98 10.78 0.05 10.16
CA PHE A 98 10.50 -0.73 8.96
C PHE A 98 10.48 0.23 7.76
N ARG A 99 10.87 -0.27 6.60
CA ARG A 99 10.59 0.39 5.33
C ARG A 99 9.14 0.07 4.93
N TYR A 100 8.35 1.11 4.72
CA TYR A 100 6.99 0.97 4.23
C TYR A 100 6.97 0.74 2.72
N LEU A 101 6.16 -0.22 2.27
CA LEU A 101 5.89 -0.50 0.86
C LEU A 101 4.39 -0.41 0.61
N ASP A 102 3.97 0.64 -0.09
CA ASP A 102 2.59 0.80 -0.54
C ASP A 102 2.25 -0.28 -1.58
N VAL A 103 1.25 -1.11 -1.27
CA VAL A 103 0.74 -2.18 -2.13
C VAL A 103 0.22 -1.67 -3.48
N ALA A 104 -0.18 -0.40 -3.57
CA ALA A 104 -0.69 0.19 -4.79
C ALA A 104 0.42 0.54 -5.81
N ILE A 105 1.64 0.79 -5.33
CA ILE A 105 2.73 1.39 -6.11
C ILE A 105 3.88 0.40 -6.33
N HIS A 106 4.20 -0.45 -5.35
CA HIS A 106 5.35 -1.33 -5.43
C HIS A 106 5.05 -2.59 -6.26
N LYS A 107 5.77 -2.74 -7.38
CA LYS A 107 5.66 -3.90 -8.29
C LYS A 107 6.95 -4.73 -8.43
N ALA A 108 8.01 -4.39 -7.69
CA ALA A 108 9.39 -4.78 -8.04
C ALA A 108 10.05 -5.80 -7.10
N GLU A 109 9.36 -6.29 -6.07
CA GLU A 109 9.99 -7.23 -5.13
C GLU A 109 9.95 -8.66 -5.69
N PRO A 110 11.03 -9.47 -5.55
CA PRO A 110 11.10 -10.82 -6.13
C PRO A 110 9.94 -11.76 -5.76
N TRP A 111 9.34 -11.57 -4.59
CA TRP A 111 8.21 -12.38 -4.11
C TRP A 111 6.83 -11.92 -4.67
N MET A 112 6.77 -10.73 -5.29
CA MET A 112 5.56 -10.19 -5.92
C MET A 112 5.35 -10.66 -7.37
N PHE A 113 6.36 -11.27 -7.99
CA PHE A 113 6.25 -11.77 -9.36
C PHE A 113 5.80 -13.23 -9.38
N MET A 114 4.72 -13.50 -10.12
CA MET A 114 4.36 -14.86 -10.52
C MET A 114 5.22 -15.24 -11.73
N ASP A 115 5.88 -16.40 -11.69
CA ASP A 115 6.62 -16.92 -12.84
C ASP A 115 5.67 -17.01 -14.05
N GLY A 116 5.84 -16.10 -15.04
CA GLY A 116 5.09 -16.11 -16.30
C GLY A 116 4.00 -15.04 -16.48
N GLU A 117 3.75 -14.17 -15.50
CA GLU A 117 2.92 -12.97 -15.74
C GLU A 117 3.78 -11.71 -15.75
N GLU A 118 4.28 -11.37 -16.94
CA GLU A 118 4.55 -9.99 -17.27
C GLU A 118 3.21 -9.25 -17.14
N GLN A 119 2.98 -8.61 -15.99
CA GLN A 119 1.83 -7.73 -15.83
C GLN A 119 1.96 -6.64 -16.88
N THR A 120 1.29 -6.83 -18.01
CA THR A 120 0.92 -5.74 -18.90
C THR A 120 0.11 -4.79 -18.03
N VAL A 121 0.75 -3.74 -17.54
CA VAL A 121 0.02 -2.51 -17.24
C VAL A 121 -0.83 -2.25 -18.47
N PRO A 122 -2.17 -2.25 -18.39
CA PRO A 122 -2.94 -1.73 -19.50
C PRO A 122 -2.36 -0.35 -19.77
N PRO A 123 -2.07 0.00 -21.04
CA PRO A 123 -1.63 1.34 -21.35
C PRO A 123 -2.65 2.27 -20.70
N THR A 124 -2.17 3.18 -19.84
CA THR A 124 -2.97 4.33 -19.46
C THR A 124 -3.36 4.99 -20.76
N GLU A 125 -4.60 4.77 -21.22
CA GLU A 125 -5.09 5.41 -22.42
C GLU A 125 -4.85 6.91 -22.27
N PRO A 126 -4.02 7.53 -23.12
CA PRO A 126 -4.08 8.96 -23.27
C PRO A 126 -5.18 9.20 -24.27
N THR A 127 -6.41 9.49 -23.84
CA THR A 127 -7.31 10.42 -24.54
C THR A 127 -8.75 10.38 -24.00
N ALA A 128 -9.15 11.48 -23.37
CA ALA A 128 -10.28 12.21 -23.91
C ALA A 128 -9.74 13.54 -24.43
N ALA A 129 -9.41 13.55 -25.72
CA ALA A 129 -9.27 14.76 -26.50
C ALA A 129 -10.51 15.63 -26.28
N ALA A 130 -10.28 16.86 -25.85
CA ALA A 130 -11.30 17.90 -25.87
C ALA A 130 -11.89 18.00 -27.28
N PRO A 131 -13.22 18.12 -27.43
CA PRO A 131 -13.80 18.38 -28.74
C PRO A 131 -13.32 19.74 -29.24
N THR A 132 -12.75 19.75 -30.44
CA THR A 132 -12.46 20.93 -31.23
C THR A 132 -13.79 21.59 -31.60
N GLY A 133 -14.25 22.51 -30.74
CA GLY A 133 -15.38 23.38 -30.97
C GLY A 133 -14.93 24.81 -30.72
N GLY A 134 -14.82 25.62 -31.77
CA GLY A 134 -14.44 27.03 -31.66
C GLY A 134 -15.39 27.77 -30.71
N ILE A 135 -14.82 28.44 -29.71
CA ILE A 135 -15.56 29.38 -28.86
C ILE A 135 -14.90 30.75 -29.04
N ALA A 136 -15.72 31.70 -29.46
CA ALA A 136 -15.35 33.10 -29.60
C ALA A 136 -14.86 33.64 -28.25
N VAL A 137 -13.74 34.34 -28.28
CA VAL A 137 -13.22 35.12 -27.15
C VAL A 137 -14.19 36.26 -26.89
N THR A 138 -14.99 36.17 -25.83
CA THR A 138 -15.63 37.33 -25.20
C THR A 138 -14.77 37.78 -24.03
N MET A 139 -14.20 38.98 -24.15
CA MET A 139 -13.51 39.68 -23.07
C MET A 139 -14.47 39.85 -21.89
N VAL A 140 -14.06 39.39 -20.71
CA VAL A 140 -14.69 39.75 -19.43
C VAL A 140 -13.86 40.88 -18.82
N PRO A 141 -14.46 42.02 -18.43
CA PRO A 141 -13.71 43.14 -17.86
C PRO A 141 -13.15 42.78 -16.47
N ASN A 142 -11.90 43.18 -16.26
CA ASN A 142 -11.16 43.04 -15.00
C ASN A 142 -11.71 44.06 -13.99
N TYR A 143 -12.58 43.64 -13.07
CA TYR A 143 -12.95 44.48 -11.93
C TYR A 143 -11.88 44.36 -10.86
N GLY A 144 -11.09 45.43 -10.68
CA GLY A 144 -10.19 45.55 -9.55
C GLY A 144 -10.96 45.50 -8.24
N LEU A 145 -10.53 44.64 -7.31
CA LEU A 145 -11.04 44.61 -5.94
C LEU A 145 -10.11 45.43 -5.05
N ASP A 146 -10.64 46.10 -4.03
CA ASP A 146 -9.83 46.76 -3.01
C ASP A 146 -9.24 45.76 -1.99
N ALA A 147 -8.43 46.27 -1.05
CA ALA A 147 -7.74 45.44 -0.05
C ALA A 147 -8.67 44.69 0.93
N ASN A 148 -9.99 44.91 0.88
CA ASN A 148 -11.00 44.17 1.65
C ASN A 148 -11.95 43.33 0.76
N GLY A 149 -11.68 43.23 -0.55
CA GLY A 149 -12.40 42.35 -1.46
C GLY A 149 -13.72 42.91 -2.00
N ALA A 150 -13.98 44.22 -1.88
CA ALA A 150 -15.15 44.86 -2.49
C ALA A 150 -14.80 45.39 -3.90
N PRO A 151 -15.74 45.37 -4.86
CA PRO A 151 -15.52 45.93 -6.20
C PRO A 151 -15.38 47.46 -6.12
N ILE A 152 -14.30 48.00 -6.71
CA ILE A 152 -14.12 49.45 -6.85
C ILE A 152 -15.12 49.97 -7.91
N ALA A 153 -16.03 50.85 -7.51
CA ALA A 153 -16.90 51.57 -8.43
C ALA A 153 -16.21 52.88 -8.84
N GLU A 154 -16.21 53.20 -10.14
CA GLU A 154 -15.83 54.54 -10.65
C GLU A 154 -16.83 55.62 -10.23
#